data_AF-A0A1R1CCM5-F1
#
_entry.id   AF-A0A1R1CCM5-F1
#
_cell.length_a   1.000
_cell.length_b   1.000
_cell.length_c   1.000
_cell.angle_alpha   90.00
_cell.angle_beta   90.00
_cell.angle_gamma   90.00
#
_symmetry.space_group_name_H-M   'P 1'
#
loop_
_entity.id
_entity.type
_entity.pdbx_description
1 polymer ?
#
loop_
_entity_poly.entity_id
_entity_poly.type
_entity_poly.pdbx_seq_one_letter_code
_entity_poly.pdbx_strand_id
1 'polypeptide(L)'
;MDEEIAHLLFEDESMIRDYQALQHTWFLKGKQRVIPTTGKHRGVKLLAVLNYATGHILWKEDEQYDAATFLSFLQTVIEAYPQGKMVIV
;
A
#
# COMPACT_ATOMS: atom_id res chain seq x y z
N MET A 1 -4.54 -35.80 0.16
CA MET A 1 -3.83 -35.21 1.30
C MET A 1 -4.04 -33.73 1.14
N ASP A 2 -4.87 -33.11 1.97
CA ASP A 2 -5.12 -31.67 1.88
C ASP A 2 -3.77 -30.98 2.03
N GLU A 3 -3.29 -30.35 0.96
CA GLU A 3 -2.05 -29.57 1.04
C GLU A 3 -2.31 -28.43 2.02
N GLU A 4 -1.73 -28.55 3.20
CA GLU A 4 -1.77 -27.56 4.26
C GLU A 4 -1.23 -26.24 3.71
N ILE A 5 -1.97 -25.15 3.93
CA ILE A 5 -1.58 -23.81 3.46
C ILE A 5 -0.34 -23.40 4.27
N ALA A 6 0.82 -23.36 3.61
CA ALA A 6 2.08 -22.98 4.24
C ALA A 6 2.15 -21.47 4.49
N HIS A 7 1.54 -20.68 3.60
CA HIS A 7 1.59 -19.22 3.65
C HIS A 7 0.20 -18.63 3.40
N LEU A 8 -0.38 -18.01 4.44
CA LEU A 8 -1.57 -17.17 4.32
C LEU A 8 -1.12 -15.71 4.31
N LEU A 9 -1.31 -15.05 3.17
CA LEU A 9 -0.91 -13.65 2.97
C LEU A 9 -2.17 -12.79 2.81
N PHE A 10 -2.22 -11.68 3.53
CA PHE A 10 -3.23 -10.64 3.31
C PHE A 10 -2.63 -9.56 2.43
N GLU A 11 -3.24 -9.30 1.28
CA GLU A 11 -2.80 -8.30 0.31
C GLU A 11 -3.71 -7.07 0.36
N ASP A 12 -3.12 -5.88 0.30
CA ASP A 12 -3.89 -4.66 0.10
C ASP A 12 -3.01 -3.58 -0.54
N GLU A 13 -3.68 -2.58 -1.09
CA GLU A 13 -3.08 -1.40 -1.69
C GLU A 13 -3.42 -0.13 -0.92
N SER A 14 -2.45 0.76 -0.76
CA SER A 14 -2.67 2.07 -0.15
C SER A 14 -2.05 3.19 -0.97
N MET A 15 -2.71 4.35 -0.99
CA MET A 15 -2.16 5.56 -1.59
C MET A 15 -1.58 6.45 -0.49
N ILE A 16 -0.25 6.59 -0.48
CA ILE A 16 0.44 7.54 0.40
C ILE A 16 0.56 8.85 -0.36
N ARG A 17 -0.15 9.88 0.15
CA ARG A 17 -0.22 11.19 -0.49
C ARG A 17 0.95 12.07 -0.05
N ASP A 18 1.66 12.66 -1.01
CA ASP A 18 2.73 13.66 -0.79
C ASP A 18 2.18 15.09 -0.69
N TYR A 19 0.89 15.23 -0.38
CA TYR A 19 0.30 16.52 -0.06
C TYR A 19 -0.38 16.46 1.30
N GLN A 20 -0.16 17.51 2.08
CA GLN A 20 -0.81 17.65 3.37
C GLN A 20 -2.28 17.99 3.17
N ALA A 21 -3.17 17.08 3.58
CA ALA A 21 -4.57 17.39 3.73
C ALA A 21 -4.73 18.26 4.99
N LEU A 22 -4.94 19.56 4.83
CA LEU A 22 -5.30 20.45 5.94
C LEU A 22 -6.73 20.13 6.37
N GLN A 23 -6.89 19.25 7.36
CA GLN A 23 -8.21 18.87 7.88
C GLN A 23 -8.76 19.94 8.83
N HIS A 24 -8.01 20.28 9.87
CA HIS A 24 -8.40 21.30 10.85
C HIS A 24 -7.18 22.10 11.31
N THR A 25 -7.35 23.41 11.44
CA THR A 25 -6.34 24.29 12.03
C THR A 25 -7.04 25.44 12.76
N TRP A 26 -6.33 26.09 13.67
CA TRP A 26 -6.88 27.15 14.51
C TRP A 26 -6.65 28.51 13.88
N PHE A 27 -7.70 29.32 13.84
CA PHE A 27 -7.64 30.72 13.46
C PHE A 27 -8.37 31.57 14.50
N LEU A 28 -8.00 32.84 14.59
CA LEU A 28 -8.78 33.80 15.35
C LEU A 28 -10.20 33.87 14.76
N LYS A 29 -11.20 33.99 15.63
CA LYS A 29 -12.61 34.10 15.22
C LYS A 29 -12.77 35.26 14.23
N GLY A 30 -13.33 34.97 13.05
CA GLY A 30 -13.48 35.95 11.96
C GLY A 30 -12.21 36.23 11.14
N LYS A 31 -11.09 35.54 11.40
CA LYS A 31 -9.82 35.66 10.65
C LYS A 31 -9.36 34.33 10.05
N GLN A 32 -10.29 33.58 9.46
CA GLN A 32 -9.94 32.35 8.73
C GLN A 32 -8.98 32.71 7.59
N ARG A 33 -7.84 32.00 7.52
CA ARG A 33 -6.87 32.21 6.44
C ARG A 33 -7.28 31.39 5.22
N VAL A 34 -7.07 31.95 4.03
CA VAL A 34 -7.05 31.20 2.78
C VAL A 34 -5.66 30.58 2.65
N ILE A 35 -5.58 29.25 2.68
CA ILE A 35 -4.30 28.55 2.56
C ILE A 35 -4.15 28.11 1.10
N PRO A 36 -3.12 28.60 0.37
CA PRO A 36 -2.88 28.16 -1.00
C PRO A 36 -2.38 26.71 -0.99
N THR A 37 -3.07 25.86 -1.74
CA THR A 37 -2.67 24.47 -1.99
C THR A 37 -2.10 24.34 -3.39
N THR A 38 -1.06 23.54 -3.57
CA THR A 38 -0.41 23.35 -4.88
C THR A 38 -1.29 22.61 -5.89
N GLY A 39 -2.37 21.96 -5.44
CA GLY A 39 -3.30 21.21 -6.30
C GLY A 39 -2.68 20.00 -7.01
N LYS A 40 -1.41 19.67 -6.71
CA LYS A 40 -0.71 18.57 -7.35
C LYS A 40 -1.15 17.26 -6.71
N HIS A 41 -1.76 16.38 -7.50
CA HIS A 41 -2.01 15.01 -7.09
C HIS A 41 -0.70 14.23 -7.17
N ARG A 42 0.13 14.36 -6.12
CA ARG A 42 1.35 13.58 -5.93
C ARG A 42 1.16 12.60 -4.79
N GLY A 43 1.55 11.37 -5.04
CA GLY A 43 1.50 10.28 -4.09
C GLY A 43 2.10 9.04 -4.71
N VAL A 44 2.46 8.10 -3.87
CA VAL A 44 2.93 6.78 -4.29
C VAL A 44 1.86 5.76 -3.93
N LYS A 45 1.68 4.78 -4.81
CA LYS A 45 0.90 3.59 -4.50
C LYS A 45 1.83 2.59 -3.81
N LEU A 46 1.42 2.13 -2.65
CA LEU A 46 2.06 1.06 -1.91
C LEU A 46 1.25 -0.22 -2.10
N LEU A 47 1.89 -1.27 -2.60
CA LEU A 47 1.40 -2.64 -2.57
C LEU A 47 2.07 -3.37 -1.42
N ALA A 48 1.32 -4.15 -0.66
CA ALA A 48 1.92 -4.96 0.39
C ALA A 48 1.18 -6.27 0.61
N VAL A 49 1.95 -7.29 1.00
CA VAL A 49 1.42 -8.54 1.58
C VAL A 49 1.91 -8.68 3.01
N LEU A 50 1.00 -9.04 3.92
CA LEU A 50 1.29 -9.42 5.30
C LEU A 50 1.15 -10.94 5.44
N ASN A 51 2.23 -11.61 5.82
CA ASN A 51 2.16 -13.01 6.23
C ASN A 51 1.51 -13.12 7.62
N TYR A 52 0.36 -13.78 7.68
CA TYR A 52 -0.43 -13.89 8.90
C TYR A 52 0.32 -14.57 10.06
N ALA A 53 1.08 -15.62 9.75
CA ALA A 53 1.72 -16.44 10.78
C ALA A 53 3.00 -15.79 11.31
N THR A 54 3.77 -15.14 10.45
CA THR A 54 5.10 -14.61 10.80
C THR A 54 5.11 -13.10 11.05
N GLY A 55 4.09 -12.37 10.60
CA GLY A 55 4.06 -10.91 10.59
C GLY A 55 5.01 -10.29 9.55
N HIS A 56 5.62 -11.08 8.68
CA HIS A 56 6.52 -10.57 7.64
C HIS A 56 5.74 -9.75 6.60
N ILE A 57 6.23 -8.56 6.28
CA ILE A 57 5.65 -7.66 5.29
C ILE A 57 6.59 -7.58 4.10
N LEU A 58 6.09 -7.92 2.91
CA LEU A 58 6.75 -7.61 1.65
C LEU A 58 5.95 -6.50 0.96
N TRP A 59 6.63 -5.48 0.49
CA TRP A 59 5.99 -4.31 -0.12
C TRP A 59 6.74 -3.80 -1.34
N LYS A 60 6.03 -3.04 -2.18
CA LYS A 60 6.57 -2.33 -3.33
C LYS A 60 5.87 -0.99 -3.48
N GLU A 61 6.66 0.05 -3.75
CA GLU A 61 6.15 1.38 -4.09
C GLU A 61 6.28 1.63 -5.59
N ASP A 62 5.26 2.26 -6.17
CA ASP A 62 5.29 2.70 -7.56
C ASP A 62 4.51 4.02 -7.73
N GLU A 63 4.96 4.85 -8.67
CA GLU A 63 4.26 6.09 -9.06
C GLU A 63 3.06 5.78 -9.97
N GLN A 64 3.17 4.71 -10.75
CA GLN A 64 2.13 4.25 -11.66
C GLN A 64 1.53 2.96 -11.12
N TYR A 65 0.23 2.79 -11.32
CA TYR A 65 -0.48 1.60 -10.86
C TYR A 65 -1.31 1.01 -11.99
N ASP A 66 -0.63 0.21 -12.81
CA ASP A 66 -1.23 -0.56 -13.86
C ASP A 66 -1.09 -2.07 -13.59
N ALA A 67 -1.68 -2.86 -14.49
CA ALA A 67 -1.63 -4.32 -14.39
C ALA A 67 -0.20 -4.87 -14.46
N ALA A 68 0.73 -4.18 -15.12
CA ALA A 68 2.12 -4.61 -15.22
C ALA A 68 2.87 -4.39 -13.89
N THR A 69 2.64 -3.26 -13.22
CA THR A 69 3.15 -3.00 -11.87
C THR A 69 2.65 -4.06 -10.88
N PHE A 70 1.35 -4.39 -10.90
CA PHE A 70 0.78 -5.42 -10.04
C PHE A 70 1.34 -6.81 -10.32
N LEU A 71 1.46 -7.20 -11.60
CA LEU A 71 2.07 -8.48 -11.97
C LEU A 71 3.52 -8.58 -11.49
N SER A 72 4.31 -7.51 -11.66
CA SER A 72 5.69 -7.45 -11.16
C SER A 72 5.77 -7.59 -9.64
N PHE A 73 4.79 -7.05 -8.91
CA PHE A 73 4.70 -7.27 -7.46
C PHE A 73 4.37 -8.72 -7.11
N LEU A 74 3.42 -9.36 -7.80
CA LEU A 74 3.12 -10.77 -7.55
C LEU A 74 4.32 -11.68 -7.82
N GLN A 75 5.16 -11.35 -8.81
CA GLN A 75 6.42 -12.05 -9.06
C GLN A 75 7.37 -11.97 -7.86
N THR A 76 7.52 -10.79 -7.24
CA THR A 76 8.38 -10.64 -6.05
C THR A 76 7.81 -11.39 -4.85
N VAL A 77 6.49 -11.51 -4.73
CA VAL A 77 5.83 -12.34 -3.69
C VAL A 77 6.17 -13.81 -3.90
N ILE A 78 6.10 -14.33 -5.13
CA ILE A 78 6.46 -15.73 -5.45
C ILE A 78 7.93 -16.00 -5.15
N GLU A 79 8.82 -15.06 -5.46
CA GLU A 79 10.26 -15.18 -5.16
C GLU A 79 10.53 -15.21 -3.64
N ALA A 80 9.76 -14.47 -2.85
CA ALA A 80 9.87 -14.44 -1.39
C ALA A 80 9.33 -15.72 -0.71
N TYR A 81 8.38 -16.41 -1.35
CA TYR A 81 7.77 -17.65 -0.86
C TYR A 81 7.90 -18.78 -1.90
N PRO A 82 9.13 -19.28 -2.16
CA PRO A 82 9.41 -20.19 -3.27
C PRO A 82 8.90 -21.62 -3.07
N GLN A 83 8.39 -21.96 -1.88
CA GLN A 83 7.98 -23.31 -1.50
C GLN A 83 6.69 -23.29 -0.69
N GLY A 84 5.94 -24.39 -0.77
CA GLY A 84 4.69 -24.55 -0.03
C GLY A 84 3.51 -23.87 -0.72
N LYS A 85 2.31 -24.30 -0.35
CA LYS A 85 1.07 -23.73 -0.89
C LYS A 85 0.84 -22.35 -0.27
N MET A 86 0.76 -21.34 -1.12
CA MET A 86 0.46 -19.97 -0.74
C MET A 86 -0.97 -19.60 -1.12
N VAL A 87 -1.67 -18.94 -0.21
CA VAL A 87 -2.98 -18.32 -0.47
C VAL A 87 -2.85 -16.84 -0.15
N ILE A 88 -3.24 -16.01 -1.12
CA ILE A 88 -3.35 -14.57 -0.96
C ILE A 88 -4.83 -14.24 -0.83
N VAL A 89 -5.17 -13.44 0.17
CA VAL A 89 -6.54 -12.98 0.49
C VAL A 89 -6.59 -11.47 0.37
#